data_AF-A0A0P9KNU1-F1
#
_entry.id   AF-A0A0P9KNU1-F1
#
_cell.length_a   1.000
_cell.length_b   1.000
_cell.length_c   1.000
_cell.angle_alpha   90.00
_cell.angle_beta   90.00
_cell.angle_gamma   90.00
#
_symmetry.space_group_name_H-M   'P 1'
#
loop_
_entity.id
_entity.type
_entity.pdbx_description
1 polymer ?
#
loop_
_entity_poly.entity_id
_entity_poly.type
_entity_poly.pdbx_seq_one_letter_code
_entity_poly.pdbx_strand_id
1 'polypeptide(L)' 'MITDIKPGPKPKREDGKDDRRRHVNPPNDKKHPTLPVHKHKPGD' A
#
# COMPACT_ATOMS: atom_id res chain seq x y z
N MET A 1 8.90 -20.38 -7.49
CA MET A 1 7.43 -20.22 -7.59
C MET A 1 7.06 -19.07 -6.67
N ILE A 2 6.59 -17.94 -7.20
CA ILE A 2 6.06 -16.86 -6.36
C ILE A 2 4.62 -17.28 -6.06
N THR A 3 4.41 -17.88 -4.89
CA THR A 3 3.06 -18.14 -4.39
C THR A 3 2.50 -16.80 -3.93
N ASP A 4 1.50 -16.27 -4.63
CA ASP A 4 0.83 -15.01 -4.26
C ASP A 4 0.19 -15.18 -2.88
N ILE A 5 0.91 -14.82 -1.82
CA ILE A 5 0.36 -14.75 -0.48
C ILE A 5 -0.70 -13.67 -0.52
N LYS A 6 -1.97 -14.10 -0.55
CA LYS A 6 -3.09 -13.18 -0.46
C LYS A 6 -2.86 -12.33 0.80
N PRO A 7 -2.86 -10.99 0.69
CA PRO A 7 -2.67 -10.14 1.85
C PRO A 7 -3.74 -10.48 2.88
N GLY A 8 -3.30 -10.66 4.13
CA GLY A 8 -4.20 -10.96 5.23
C GLY A 8 -5.25 -9.87 5.44
N PRO A 9 -6.27 -10.13 6.28
CA PRO A 9 -7.29 -9.14 6.60
C PRO A 9 -6.65 -7.83 7.06
N LYS A 10 -7.20 -6.70 6.59
CA LYS A 10 -6.72 -5.38 7.04
C LYS A 10 -6.87 -5.27 8.57
N PRO A 11 -5.86 -4.78 9.29
CA PRO A 11 -5.95 -4.60 10.74
C PRO A 11 -7.15 -3.72 11.12
N LYS A 12 -7.83 -4.08 12.20
CA LYS A 12 -8.95 -3.34 12.78
C LYS A 12 -8.55 -2.73 14.12
N ARG A 13 -9.24 -1.67 14.50
CA ARG A 13 -9.18 -1.08 15.85
C ARG A 13 -10.12 -1.85 16.78
N GLU A 14 -10.02 -1.64 18.09
CA GLU A 14 -10.93 -2.22 19.10
C GLU A 14 -12.42 -1.96 18.77
N ASP A 15 -12.72 -0.80 18.17
CA ASP A 15 -14.08 -0.41 17.74
C ASP A 15 -14.55 -1.09 16.44
N GLY A 16 -13.80 -2.05 15.89
CA GLY A 16 -14.11 -2.77 14.64
C GLY A 16 -13.90 -1.97 13.34
N LYS A 17 -13.58 -0.68 13.43
CA LYS A 17 -13.22 0.18 12.28
C LYS A 17 -11.82 -0.16 11.77
N ASP A 18 -11.55 0.14 10.49
CA ASP A 18 -10.23 -0.04 9.89
C ASP A 18 -9.14 0.75 10.64
N ASP A 19 -8.01 0.10 10.91
CA ASP A 19 -6.84 0.76 11.48
C ASP A 19 -6.07 1.52 10.40
N ARG A 20 -6.30 2.84 10.34
CA ARG A 20 -5.63 3.75 9.40
C ARG A 20 -4.31 4.31 9.92
N ARG A 21 -3.83 3.92 11.10
CA ARG A 21 -2.57 4.46 11.67
C ARG A 21 -1.35 4.20 10.78
N ARG A 22 -1.37 3.12 10.00
CA ARG A 22 -0.30 2.73 9.06
C ARG A 22 -0.56 3.18 7.61
N HIS A 23 -1.64 3.90 7.37
CA HIS A 23 -2.01 4.34 6.03
C HIS A 23 -1.20 5.57 5.61
N VAL A 24 -0.69 5.60 4.38
CA VAL A 24 -0.03 6.77 3.81
C VAL A 24 -1.11 7.71 3.26
N ASN A 25 -1.51 8.70 4.06
CA ASN A 25 -2.44 9.74 3.62
C ASN A 25 -1.71 10.82 2.80
N PRO A 26 -2.38 11.59 1.92
CA PRO A 26 -1.76 12.65 1.12
C PRO A 26 -0.89 13.66 1.90
N PRO A 27 -1.25 14.07 3.13
CA PRO A 27 -0.37 14.93 3.94
C PRO A 27 0.90 14.23 4.44
N ASN A 28 0.85 12.92 4.65
CA ASN A 28 1.99 12.13 5.15
C ASN A 28 2.84 11.55 4.01
N ASP A 29 2.32 11.54 2.78
CA ASP A 29 2.95 11.02 1.57
C ASP A 29 4.36 11.62 1.34
N LYS A 30 4.52 12.93 1.56
CA LYS A 30 5.81 13.64 1.41
C LYS A 30 6.94 13.10 2.31
N LYS A 31 6.61 12.35 3.37
CA LYS A 31 7.61 11.74 4.28
C LYS A 31 8.09 10.38 3.79
N HIS A 32 7.45 9.81 2.76
CA HIS A 32 7.78 8.50 2.21
C HIS A 32 8.51 8.65 0.86
N PRO A 33 9.47 7.77 0.55
CA PRO A 33 10.16 7.81 -0.73
C PRO A 33 9.18 7.53 -1.87
N THR A 34 9.27 8.32 -2.93
CA THR A 34 8.48 8.08 -4.15
C THR A 34 9.02 6.83 -4.85
N LEU A 35 8.12 5.93 -5.26
CA LEU A 35 8.49 4.79 -6.09
C LEU A 35 8.99 5.27 -7.46
N PRO A 36 10.00 4.61 -8.06
CA PRO A 36 10.41 4.90 -9.43
C PRO A 36 9.23 4.81 -10.38
N VAL A 37 9.09 5.78 -11.29
CA VAL A 37 8.06 5.73 -12.33
C VAL A 37 8.34 4.52 -13.21
N HIS A 38 7.39 3.57 -13.25
CA HIS A 38 7.48 2.45 -14.16
C HIS A 38 7.29 2.94 -15.60
N LYS A 39 8.34 2.80 -16.43
CA LYS A 39 8.29 3.09 -17.86
C LYS A 39 7.94 1.81 -18.61
N HIS A 40 6.69 1.71 -19.09
CA HIS A 40 6.30 0.63 -19.99
C HIS A 40 7.07 0.72 -21.32
N LYS A 41 7.42 -0.43 -21.90
CA LYS A 41 7.94 -0.44 -23.27
C LYS A 41 6.78 -0.23 -24.25
N PRO A 42 7.01 0.36 -25.43
CA PRO A 42 5.97 0.44 -26.45
C PRO A 42 5.48 -0.96 -26.84
N GLY A 43 4.19 -1.22 -26.64
CA GLY A 43 3.54 -2.49 -27.02
C GLY A 43 3.47 -3.56 -25.92
N ASP A 44 3.89 -3.27 -24.68
CA ASP A 44 3.56 -4.07 -23.48
C ASP A 44 2.11 -3.83 -23.01
#